data_AF-A0A6B0UWZ0-F1
#
_entry.id   AF-A0A6B0UWZ0-F1
#
_cell.length_a   1.000
_cell.length_b   1.000
_cell.length_c   1.000
_cell.angle_alpha   90.00
_cell.angle_beta   90.00
_cell.angle_gamma   90.00
#
_symmetry.space_group_name_H-M   'P 1'
#
loop_
_entity.id
_entity.type
_entity.pdbx_description
1 polymer ?
#
loop_
_entity_poly.entity_id
_entity_poly.type
_entity_poly.pdbx_seq_one_letter_code
_entity_poly.pdbx_strand_id
1 'polypeptide(L)'
;MTDNEATSSTGGIPTVALKLPPFWPADPQLWFVQVESQFVTRRITADMTKYHHVVSSLPPAIATEVRDLLISPPEEDAYNTLKAQLIRRTSASEQKRLQQLLTAQELGDRTPTQLLRRLEQLLGEKATTIDQSLLHELFLQRMPCNVRMVLACAGNI
;
A
#
# COMPACT_ATOMS: atom_id res chain seq x y z
N MET A 1 31.36 60.66 10.73
CA MET A 1 31.15 60.12 12.08
C MET A 1 30.12 59.00 11.93
N THR A 2 30.64 57.79 11.72
CA THR A 2 30.00 56.46 11.80
C THR A 2 28.58 56.27 11.26
N ASP A 3 28.52 55.76 10.04
CA ASP A 3 27.53 54.78 9.57
C ASP A 3 27.50 53.56 10.51
N ASN A 4 26.31 53.06 10.83
CA ASN A 4 26.13 51.72 11.42
C ASN A 4 24.87 51.09 10.84
N GLU A 5 25.02 50.50 9.65
CA GLU A 5 24.05 49.61 9.03
C GLU A 5 24.14 48.25 9.73
N ALA A 6 23.13 47.93 10.53
CA ALA A 6 22.97 46.62 11.13
C ALA A 6 22.62 45.60 10.03
N THR A 7 23.63 44.85 9.59
CA THR A 7 23.48 43.66 8.76
C THR A 7 22.94 42.52 9.63
N SER A 8 21.61 42.37 9.67
CA SER A 8 20.96 41.16 10.18
C SER A 8 21.21 40.02 9.19
N SER A 9 22.27 39.24 9.46
CA SER A 9 22.54 37.98 8.80
C SER A 9 21.47 36.95 9.18
N THR A 10 20.42 36.85 8.37
CA THR A 10 19.50 35.71 8.44
C THR A 10 20.23 34.49 7.89
N GLY A 11 20.76 33.67 8.79
CA GLY A 11 21.32 32.36 8.48
C GLY A 11 20.23 31.47 7.89
N GLY A 12 20.21 31.35 6.56
CA GLY A 12 19.40 30.36 5.87
C GLY A 12 19.89 28.97 6.26
N ILE A 13 19.11 28.26 7.07
CA ILE A 13 19.32 26.84 7.32
C ILE A 13 19.34 26.15 5.96
N PRO A 14 20.38 25.38 5.60
CA PRO A 14 20.37 24.61 4.38
C PRO A 14 19.26 23.57 4.51
N THR A 15 18.09 23.86 3.93
CA THR A 15 17.00 22.90 3.78
C THR A 15 17.50 21.81 2.87
N VAL A 16 18.09 20.78 3.47
CA VAL A 16 18.49 19.56 2.77
C VAL A 16 17.21 18.97 2.18
N ALA A 17 17.00 19.21 0.89
CA ALA A 17 15.81 18.77 0.16
C ALA A 17 15.80 17.23 0.16
N LEU A 18 15.10 16.65 1.13
CA LEU A 18 14.83 15.22 1.17
C LEU A 18 13.84 14.88 0.07
N LYS A 19 14.34 14.40 -1.07
CA LYS A 19 13.49 13.74 -2.07
C LYS A 19 13.32 12.29 -1.68
N LEU A 20 12.13 11.95 -1.18
CA LEU A 20 11.75 10.57 -0.97
C LEU A 20 11.55 9.85 -2.32
N PRO A 21 11.78 8.53 -2.37
CA PRO A 21 11.43 7.74 -3.55
C PRO A 21 9.92 7.78 -3.81
N PRO A 22 9.48 7.58 -5.06
CA PRO A 22 8.05 7.48 -5.38
C PRO A 22 7.41 6.36 -4.57
N PHE A 23 6.18 6.57 -4.11
CA PHE A 23 5.42 5.58 -3.35
C PHE A 23 5.19 4.30 -4.15
N TRP A 24 5.27 3.14 -3.49
CA TRP A 24 5.05 1.82 -4.10
C TRP A 24 3.76 1.19 -3.59
N PRO A 25 2.66 1.25 -4.37
CA PRO A 25 1.39 0.66 -3.94
C PRO A 25 1.42 -0.86 -3.79
N ALA A 26 2.30 -1.55 -4.53
CA ALA A 26 2.43 -3.02 -4.49
C ALA A 26 3.08 -3.53 -3.19
N ASP A 27 4.00 -2.75 -2.63
CA ASP A 27 4.65 -3.05 -1.36
C ASP A 27 4.92 -1.77 -0.54
N PRO A 28 3.87 -1.25 0.12
CA PRO A 28 4.02 -0.06 0.96
C PRO A 28 4.91 -0.33 2.17
N GLN A 29 5.00 -1.57 2.67
CA GLN A 29 5.85 -1.89 3.82
C GLN A 29 7.33 -1.72 3.47
N LEU A 30 7.77 -2.29 2.35
CA LEU A 30 9.15 -2.16 1.89
C LEU A 30 9.52 -0.70 1.60
N TRP A 31 8.59 0.05 1.00
CA TRP A 31 8.79 1.48 0.77
C TRP A 31 9.03 2.25 2.07
N PHE A 32 8.25 1.97 3.12
CA PHE A 32 8.45 2.62 4.43
C PHE A 32 9.81 2.29 5.05
N VAL A 33 10.29 1.04 4.94
CA VAL A 33 11.64 0.66 5.41
C VAL A 33 12.71 1.52 4.75
N GLN A 34 12.60 1.73 3.43
CA GLN A 34 13.54 2.56 2.69
C GLN A 34 13.46 4.03 3.10
N VAL A 35 12.25 4.57 3.28
CA VAL A 35 12.05 5.96 3.73
C VAL A 35 12.58 6.17 5.14
N GLU A 36 12.37 5.23 6.05
CA GLU A 36 12.90 5.29 7.43
C GLU A 36 14.42 5.29 7.46
N SER A 37 15.08 4.51 6.58
CA SER A 37 16.54 4.54 6.46
C SER A 37 17.06 5.93 6.07
N GLN A 38 16.33 6.67 5.23
CA GLN A 38 16.66 8.04 4.83
C GLN A 38 16.48 9.03 5.98
N PHE A 39 15.41 8.88 6.78
CA PHE A 39 15.20 9.70 7.97
C PHE A 39 16.33 9.51 8.99
N VAL A 40 16.73 8.26 9.25
CA VAL A 40 17.84 7.94 10.16
C VAL A 40 19.14 8.54 9.67
N THR A 41 19.47 8.37 8.38
CA THR A 41 20.69 8.89 7.77
C THR A 41 20.80 10.41 7.91
N ARG A 42 19.67 11.11 7.89
CA ARG A 42 19.59 12.58 7.97
C ARG A 42 19.22 13.10 9.35
N ARG A 43 19.15 12.23 10.37
CA ARG A 43 18.79 12.56 11.76
C ARG A 43 17.43 13.27 11.88
N ILE A 44 16.47 12.91 11.02
CA ILE A 44 15.10 13.40 11.11
C ILE A 44 14.37 12.58 12.17
N THR A 45 14.26 13.14 13.37
CA THR A 45 13.65 12.48 14.54
C THR A 45 12.24 12.96 14.81
N ALA A 46 11.92 14.21 14.47
CA ALA A 46 10.61 14.81 14.69
C ALA A 46 9.50 14.11 13.89
N ASP A 47 8.48 13.62 14.60
CA ASP A 47 7.35 12.87 14.04
C ASP A 47 6.63 13.66 12.94
N MET A 48 6.28 14.91 13.25
CA MET A 48 5.61 15.82 12.32
C MET A 48 6.45 16.10 11.06
N THR A 49 7.79 16.18 11.19
CA THR A 49 8.67 16.34 10.02
C THR A 49 8.63 15.10 9.13
N LYS A 50 8.65 13.88 9.70
CA LYS A 50 8.50 12.63 8.94
C LYS A 50 7.13 12.57 8.26
N TYR A 51 6.07 12.93 8.98
CA TYR A 51 4.71 13.03 8.45
C TYR A 51 4.67 13.93 7.21
N HIS A 52 5.16 15.16 7.29
CA HIS A 52 5.17 16.08 6.15
C HIS A 52 5.99 15.56 4.96
N HIS A 53 7.12 14.90 5.21
CA HIS A 53 7.91 14.28 4.13
C HIS A 53 7.13 13.17 3.41
N VAL A 54 6.48 12.28 4.16
CA VAL A 54 5.64 11.22 3.58
C VAL A 54 4.51 11.83 2.79
N VAL A 55 3.75 12.75 3.37
CA VAL A 55 2.63 13.45 2.69
C VAL A 55 3.07 14.08 1.37
N SER A 56 4.23 14.73 1.35
CA SER A 56 4.79 15.36 0.14
C SER A 56 5.19 14.36 -0.96
N SER A 57 5.38 13.09 -0.60
CA SER A 57 5.76 12.01 -1.52
C SER A 57 4.56 11.19 -2.03
N LEU A 58 3.36 11.40 -1.47
CA LEU A 58 2.18 10.62 -1.83
C LEU A 58 1.62 11.05 -3.19
N PRO A 59 1.35 10.09 -4.09
CA PRO A 59 0.57 10.35 -5.29
C PRO A 59 -0.87 10.79 -4.95
N PRO A 60 -1.53 11.60 -5.80
CA PRO A 60 -2.90 12.08 -5.54
C PRO A 60 -3.93 10.97 -5.28
N ALA A 61 -3.79 9.84 -6.00
CA ALA A 61 -4.66 8.67 -5.82
C ALA A 61 -4.56 8.10 -4.40
N ILE A 62 -3.35 8.01 -3.86
CA ILE A 62 -3.09 7.47 -2.52
C ILE A 62 -3.43 8.50 -1.44
N ALA A 63 -3.14 9.78 -1.68
CA ALA A 63 -3.54 10.87 -0.78
C ALA A 63 -5.06 10.92 -0.58
N THR A 64 -5.84 10.60 -1.62
CA THR A 64 -7.31 10.51 -1.51
C THR A 64 -7.74 9.38 -0.58
N GLU A 65 -7.03 8.25 -0.60
CA GLU A 65 -7.30 7.11 0.28
C GLU A 65 -7.05 7.42 1.76
N VAL A 66 -6.16 8.36 2.10
CA VAL A 66 -5.86 8.77 3.48
C VAL A 66 -6.28 10.23 3.78
N ARG A 67 -7.25 10.74 3.03
CA ARG A 67 -7.72 12.14 3.10
C ARG A 67 -8.09 12.60 4.51
N ASP A 68 -8.75 11.74 5.28
CA ASP A 68 -9.17 12.01 6.65
C ASP A 68 -7.97 12.33 7.56
N LEU A 69 -6.87 11.59 7.41
CA LEU A 69 -5.63 11.82 8.17
C LEU A 69 -4.89 13.08 7.70
N LEU A 70 -5.04 13.45 6.44
CA LEU A 70 -4.44 14.65 5.86
C LEU A 70 -5.16 15.93 6.30
N ILE A 71 -6.49 15.89 6.40
CA ILE A 71 -7.34 17.03 6.80
C ILE A 71 -7.37 17.19 8.32
N SER A 72 -7.39 16.07 9.04
CA SER A 72 -7.38 16.04 10.50
C SER A 72 -6.17 15.22 10.97
N PRO A 73 -4.96 15.81 10.95
CA PRO A 73 -3.78 15.11 11.42
C PRO A 73 -3.90 14.80 12.92
N PRO A 74 -3.49 13.58 13.35
CA PRO A 74 -3.36 13.28 14.77
C PRO A 74 -2.34 14.23 15.43
N GLU A 75 -2.59 14.64 16.68
CA GLU A 75 -1.65 15.49 17.44
C GLU A 75 -0.42 14.70 17.93
N GLU A 76 -0.60 13.41 18.23
CA GLU A 76 0.46 12.49 18.65
C GLU A 76 0.56 11.30 17.67
N ASP A 77 1.78 10.81 17.45
CA ASP A 77 2.07 9.66 16.59
C ASP A 77 1.48 9.78 15.16
N ALA A 78 1.50 10.98 14.59
CA ALA A 78 0.96 11.26 13.26
C ALA A 78 1.63 10.41 12.18
N TYR A 79 2.95 10.25 12.23
CA TYR A 79 3.69 9.40 11.28
C TYR A 79 3.29 7.92 11.40
N ASN A 80 3.27 7.39 12.62
CA ASN A 80 2.96 5.98 12.87
C ASN A 80 1.52 5.65 12.47
N THR A 81 0.58 6.54 12.79
CA THR A 81 -0.83 6.43 12.41
C THR A 81 -0.98 6.48 10.89
N LEU A 82 -0.32 7.42 10.22
CA LEU A 82 -0.31 7.52 8.77
C LEU A 82 0.26 6.25 8.14
N LYS A 83 1.40 5.76 8.61
CA LYS A 83 2.04 4.53 8.12
C LYS A 83 1.11 3.33 8.20
N ALA A 84 0.52 3.09 9.37
CA ALA A 84 -0.40 1.97 9.58
C ALA A 84 -1.63 2.05 8.67
N GLN A 85 -2.24 3.23 8.55
CA GLN A 85 -3.41 3.43 7.70
C GLN A 85 -3.08 3.33 6.22
N LEU A 86 -1.93 3.84 5.80
CA LEU A 86 -1.49 3.78 4.40
C LEU A 86 -1.28 2.33 3.96
N ILE A 87 -0.60 1.52 4.79
CA ILE A 87 -0.40 0.09 4.54
C ILE A 87 -1.77 -0.61 4.48
N ARG A 88 -2.64 -0.36 5.46
CA ARG A 88 -3.98 -0.99 5.54
C ARG A 88 -4.86 -0.68 4.33
N ARG A 89 -4.99 0.59 3.96
CA ARG A 89 -5.89 1.03 2.88
C ARG A 89 -5.34 0.68 1.50
N THR A 90 -4.03 0.80 1.31
CA THR A 90 -3.39 0.40 0.05
C THR A 90 -3.54 -1.10 -0.17
N SER A 91 -3.31 -1.91 0.87
CA SER A 91 -3.56 -3.35 0.83
C SER A 91 -5.03 -3.61 0.48
N ALA A 92 -5.98 -3.08 1.25
CA ALA A 92 -7.40 -3.35 1.05
C ALA A 92 -7.89 -2.94 -0.36
N SER A 93 -7.39 -1.82 -0.90
CA SER A 93 -7.68 -1.37 -2.26
C SER A 93 -7.09 -2.32 -3.32
N GLU A 94 -5.86 -2.80 -3.11
CA GLU A 94 -5.24 -3.83 -3.95
C GLU A 94 -6.03 -5.16 -3.90
N GLN A 95 -6.40 -5.64 -2.71
CA GLN A 95 -7.22 -6.85 -2.57
C GLN A 95 -8.58 -6.69 -3.23
N LYS A 96 -9.24 -5.54 -3.08
CA LYS A 96 -10.51 -5.25 -3.76
C LYS A 96 -10.35 -5.21 -5.28
N ARG A 97 -9.27 -4.61 -5.77
CA ARG A 97 -8.93 -4.58 -7.21
C ARG A 97 -8.68 -5.98 -7.74
N LEU A 98 -7.94 -6.81 -7.01
CA LEU A 98 -7.73 -8.21 -7.33
C LEU A 98 -9.08 -8.96 -7.35
N GLN A 99 -9.90 -8.85 -6.30
CA GLN A 99 -11.23 -9.45 -6.27
C GLN A 99 -12.13 -8.99 -7.43
N GLN A 100 -12.06 -7.71 -7.82
CA GLN A 100 -12.79 -7.19 -8.96
C GLN A 100 -12.28 -7.77 -10.29
N LEU A 101 -10.96 -7.86 -10.49
CA LEU A 101 -10.40 -8.53 -11.67
C LEU A 101 -10.79 -10.01 -11.74
N LEU A 102 -10.85 -10.67 -10.58
CA LEU A 102 -11.30 -12.06 -10.44
C LEU A 102 -12.83 -12.23 -10.59
N THR A 103 -13.61 -11.16 -10.41
CA THR A 103 -15.08 -11.17 -10.53
C THR A 103 -15.58 -10.70 -11.88
N ALA A 104 -14.87 -9.78 -12.52
CA ALA A 104 -15.19 -9.29 -13.85
C ALA A 104 -14.88 -10.34 -14.94
N GLN A 105 -14.10 -11.37 -14.62
CA GLN A 105 -13.81 -12.45 -15.56
C GLN A 105 -14.80 -13.60 -15.34
N GLU A 106 -15.95 -13.53 -16.00
CA GLU A 106 -16.83 -14.69 -16.15
C GLU A 106 -16.02 -15.82 -16.81
N LEU A 107 -15.87 -16.92 -16.08
CA LEU A 107 -15.39 -18.15 -16.67
C LEU A 107 -16.51 -18.67 -17.58
N GLY A 108 -16.40 -18.39 -18.87
CA GLY A 108 -17.01 -19.24 -19.89
C GLY A 108 -16.36 -20.64 -19.87
N ASP A 109 -16.13 -21.23 -21.04
CA ASP A 109 -15.62 -22.62 -21.21
C ASP A 109 -14.15 -22.87 -20.81
N ARG A 110 -13.57 -22.11 -19.86
CA ARG A 110 -12.16 -22.28 -19.48
C ARG A 110 -11.97 -23.43 -18.49
N THR A 111 -10.91 -24.20 -18.72
CA THR A 111 -10.56 -25.35 -17.87
C THR A 111 -10.16 -24.91 -16.45
N PRO A 112 -10.48 -25.72 -15.41
CA PRO A 112 -10.21 -25.38 -14.00
C PRO A 112 -8.73 -25.07 -13.72
N THR A 113 -7.81 -25.82 -14.35
CA THR A 113 -6.36 -25.63 -14.23
C THR A 113 -5.91 -24.26 -14.75
N GLN A 114 -6.58 -23.74 -15.78
CA GLN A 114 -6.23 -22.47 -16.41
C GLN A 114 -6.69 -21.28 -15.57
N LEU A 115 -7.81 -21.42 -14.85
CA LEU A 115 -8.23 -20.48 -13.83
C LEU A 115 -7.28 -20.49 -12.63
N LEU A 116 -6.91 -21.66 -12.13
CA LEU A 116 -6.02 -21.79 -10.97
C LEU A 116 -4.64 -21.17 -11.26
N ARG A 117 -4.06 -21.48 -12.41
CA ARG A 117 -2.79 -20.88 -12.85
C ARG A 117 -2.90 -19.36 -13.06
N ARG A 118 -4.05 -18.86 -13.51
CA ARG A 118 -4.30 -17.41 -13.66
C ARG A 118 -4.44 -16.72 -12.31
N LEU A 119 -5.11 -17.34 -11.35
CA LEU A 119 -5.21 -16.89 -9.97
C LEU A 119 -3.81 -16.82 -9.35
N GLU A 120 -3.01 -17.88 -9.46
CA GLU A 120 -1.62 -17.89 -8.99
C GLU A 120 -0.77 -16.79 -9.65
N GLN A 121 -0.92 -16.57 -10.96
CA GLN A 121 -0.21 -15.49 -11.65
C GLN A 121 -0.66 -14.08 -11.23
N LEU A 122 -1.94 -13.89 -10.94
CA LEU A 122 -2.48 -12.60 -10.48
C LEU A 122 -2.11 -12.31 -9.03
N LEU A 123 -1.99 -13.35 -8.21
CA LEU A 123 -1.57 -13.25 -6.82
C LEU A 123 -0.04 -13.16 -6.69
N GLY A 124 0.72 -13.68 -7.65
CA GLY A 124 2.19 -13.59 -7.67
C GLY A 124 2.81 -14.08 -6.36
N GLU A 125 3.79 -13.36 -5.83
CA GLU A 125 4.42 -13.63 -4.51
C GLU A 125 3.45 -13.54 -3.33
N LYS A 126 2.26 -12.93 -3.51
CA LYS A 126 1.21 -12.88 -2.48
C LYS A 126 0.41 -14.19 -2.45
N ALA A 127 0.54 -15.10 -3.41
CA ALA A 127 -0.10 -16.42 -3.34
C ALA A 127 0.43 -17.26 -2.15
N THR A 128 1.67 -17.01 -1.74
CA THR A 128 2.26 -17.58 -0.52
C THR A 128 1.82 -16.90 0.77
N THR A 129 1.29 -15.67 0.69
CA THR A 129 0.85 -14.88 1.86
C THR A 129 -0.67 -14.91 2.05
N ILE A 130 -1.42 -15.06 0.96
CA ILE A 130 -2.85 -15.29 0.97
C ILE A 130 -3.07 -16.74 1.37
N ASP A 131 -3.92 -16.95 2.37
CA ASP A 131 -4.31 -18.28 2.83
C ASP A 131 -4.74 -19.14 1.64
N GLN A 132 -4.13 -20.32 1.47
CA GLN A 132 -4.52 -21.26 0.43
C GLN A 132 -6.02 -21.58 0.52
N SER A 133 -6.59 -21.55 1.73
CA SER A 133 -8.01 -21.68 2.02
C SER A 133 -8.85 -20.59 1.33
N LEU A 134 -8.42 -19.33 1.35
CA LEU A 134 -9.12 -18.23 0.67
C LEU A 134 -9.06 -18.40 -0.85
N LEU A 135 -7.91 -18.86 -1.36
CA LEU A 135 -7.71 -19.11 -2.78
C LEU A 135 -8.61 -20.27 -3.27
N HIS A 136 -8.70 -21.33 -2.46
CA HIS A 136 -9.58 -22.48 -2.71
C HIS A 136 -11.06 -22.08 -2.65
N GLU A 137 -11.45 -21.27 -1.69
CA GLU A 137 -12.83 -20.78 -1.55
C GLU A 137 -13.22 -19.86 -2.72
N LEU A 138 -12.33 -18.96 -3.14
CA LEU A 138 -12.50 -18.13 -4.33
C LEU A 138 -12.60 -18.98 -5.61
N PHE A 139 -11.78 -20.03 -5.72
CA PHE A 139 -11.82 -20.97 -6.83
C PHE A 139 -13.14 -21.76 -6.88
N LEU A 140 -13.61 -22.26 -5.74
CA LEU A 140 -14.86 -23.02 -5.62
C LEU A 140 -16.10 -22.14 -5.88
N GLN A 141 -16.12 -20.90 -5.40
CA GLN A 141 -17.21 -19.94 -5.69
C GLN A 141 -17.37 -19.64 -7.18
N ARG A 142 -16.31 -19.84 -7.98
CA ARG A 142 -16.28 -19.51 -9.41
C ARG A 142 -16.47 -20.70 -10.34
N MET A 143 -16.59 -21.92 -9.82
CA MET A 143 -16.90 -23.08 -10.65
C MET A 143 -18.39 -23.10 -11.01
N PRO A 144 -18.74 -23.43 -12.27
CA PRO A 144 -20.13 -23.63 -12.63
C PRO A 144 -20.73 -24.77 -11.79
N CYS A 145 -22.03 -24.64 -11.49
CA CYS A 145 -22.71 -25.45 -10.47
C CYS A 145 -22.53 -26.96 -10.69
N ASN A 146 -22.44 -27.39 -11.95
CA ASN A 146 -22.16 -28.76 -12.36
C ASN A 146 -20.80 -29.28 -11.85
N VAL A 147 -19.72 -28.50 -11.94
CA VAL A 147 -18.39 -28.93 -11.46
C VAL A 147 -18.31 -28.84 -9.93
N ARG A 148 -18.97 -27.84 -9.33
CA ARG A 148 -19.08 -27.69 -7.88
C ARG A 148 -19.80 -28.89 -7.24
N MET A 149 -20.88 -29.36 -7.86
CA MET A 149 -21.63 -30.54 -7.42
C MET A 149 -20.81 -31.83 -7.56
N VAL A 150 -20.08 -32.01 -8.65
CA VAL A 150 -19.24 -33.21 -8.85
C VAL A 150 -18.09 -33.26 -7.85
N LEU A 151 -17.44 -32.12 -7.56
CA LEU A 151 -16.38 -32.04 -6.56
C LEU A 151 -16.92 -32.20 -5.12
N ALA A 152 -18.09 -31.64 -4.80
CA ALA A 152 -18.74 -31.82 -3.51
C ALA A 152 -19.18 -33.28 -3.29
N CYS A 153 -19.56 -34.00 -4.35
CA CYS A 153 -19.87 -35.44 -4.28
C CYS A 153 -18.61 -36.32 -4.26
N ALA A 154 -17.48 -35.87 -4.84
CA ALA A 154 -16.23 -36.63 -4.89
C ALA A 154 -15.30 -36.38 -3.68
N GLY A 155 -15.50 -35.29 -2.93
CA GLY A 155 -14.68 -34.87 -1.79
C GLY A 155 -15.33 -35.15 -0.44
N ASN A 156 -15.68 -36.40 -0.16
CA ASN A 156 -15.88 -36.86 1.22
C ASN A 156 -14.65 -37.67 1.65
N ILE A 157 -13.54 -36.96 1.91
CA ILE A 157 -12.39 -37.39 2.71
C ILE A 157 -11.94 -36.18 3.52
#